data_AF-A0A849G1W5-F1
#
_entry.id   AF-A0A849G1W5-F1
#
_cell.length_a   1.000
_cell.length_b   1.000
_cell.length_c   1.000
_cell.angle_alpha   90.00
_cell.angle_beta   90.00
_cell.angle_gamma   90.00
#
_symmetry.space_group_name_H-M   'P 1'
#
loop_
_entity.id
_entity.type
_entity.pdbx_description
1 polymer ?
#
loop_
_entity_poly.entity_id
_entity_poly.type
_entity_poly.pdbx_seq_one_letter_code
_entity_poly.pdbx_strand_id
1 'polypeptide(L)'
;MKYLLLSLVISLSTGLSVSGGTAVPDHSTWNSLLQKYVSEAGVVNYSAFKTNKEFQNYILTISGSHPDDSWSRDQKMAYWINAYNAFTVKLIIDNMPLRSIKDI
;
A
#
# COMPACT_ATOMS: atom_id res chain seq x y z
N MET A 1 -3.44 47.15 44.19
CA MET A 1 -3.30 47.60 42.78
C MET A 1 -3.05 46.37 41.93
N LYS A 2 -3.92 46.16 40.94
CA LYS A 2 -4.09 44.93 40.16
C LYS A 2 -3.28 45.09 38.88
N TYR A 3 -2.13 44.42 38.75
CA TYR A 3 -1.39 44.40 37.48
C TYR A 3 -1.86 43.19 36.68
N LEU A 4 -2.71 43.44 35.68
CA LEU A 4 -3.17 42.48 34.69
C LEU A 4 -2.10 42.44 33.58
N LEU A 5 -1.26 41.42 33.55
CA LEU A 5 -0.34 41.18 32.43
C LEU A 5 -1.14 40.56 31.28
N LEU A 6 -1.31 41.33 30.21
CA LEU A 6 -1.96 40.90 28.98
C LEU A 6 -0.90 40.25 28.07
N SER A 7 -0.77 38.93 28.12
CA SER A 7 0.07 38.19 27.18
C SER A 7 -0.69 38.01 25.87
N LEU A 8 -0.40 38.85 24.88
CA LEU A 8 -0.89 38.67 23.51
C LEU A 8 -0.07 37.54 22.86
N VAL A 9 -0.63 36.32 22.86
CA VAL A 9 -0.08 35.21 22.07
C VAL A 9 -0.61 35.36 20.65
N ILE A 10 0.22 35.90 19.75
CA ILE A 10 -0.04 35.86 18.31
C ILE A 10 0.34 34.46 17.85
N SER A 11 -0.62 33.53 17.86
CA SER A 11 -0.48 32.23 17.21
C SER A 11 -0.53 32.47 15.70
N LEU A 12 0.64 32.61 15.07
CA LEU A 12 0.75 32.56 13.61
C LEU A 12 0.51 31.11 13.19
N SER A 13 -0.75 30.71 13.02
CA SER A 13 -1.09 29.43 12.43
C SER A 13 -0.71 29.50 10.96
N THR A 14 0.48 29.01 10.62
CA THR A 14 0.82 28.67 9.24
C THR A 14 -0.18 27.62 8.79
N GLY A 15 -1.06 28.01 7.87
CA GLY A 15 -1.93 27.07 7.18
C GLY A 15 -1.07 26.15 6.34
N LEU A 16 -0.66 25.02 6.91
CA LEU A 16 -0.23 23.88 6.10
C LEU A 16 -1.47 23.36 5.39
N SER A 17 -1.67 23.79 4.15
CA SER A 17 -2.52 23.07 3.22
C SER A 17 -1.86 21.71 2.98
N VAL A 18 -2.24 20.71 3.79
CA VAL A 18 -1.95 19.31 3.47
C VAL A 18 -2.72 19.03 2.18
N SER A 19 -2.00 19.05 1.05
CA SER A 19 -2.51 18.49 -0.19
C SER A 19 -2.80 17.02 0.10
N GLY A 20 -4.08 16.67 0.27
CA GLY A 20 -4.54 15.34 0.69
C GLY A 20 -4.42 14.27 -0.39
N GLY A 21 -3.51 14.42 -1.34
CA GLY A 21 -3.24 13.41 -2.36
C GLY A 21 -2.32 12.34 -1.81
N THR A 22 -2.68 11.07 -1.95
CA THR A 22 -1.74 9.98 -1.62
C THR A 22 -0.72 9.84 -2.75
N ALA A 23 0.55 9.60 -2.40
CA ALA A 23 1.58 9.39 -3.42
C ALA A 23 1.29 8.09 -4.20
N VAL A 24 1.46 8.14 -5.52
CA VAL A 24 1.35 6.96 -6.39
C VAL A 24 2.42 5.95 -5.96
N PRO A 25 2.05 4.70 -5.59
CA PRO A 25 3.01 3.73 -5.10
C PRO A 25 3.90 3.21 -6.23
N ASP A 26 5.17 2.96 -5.90
CA ASP A 26 6.08 2.23 -6.79
C ASP A 26 5.79 0.72 -6.74
N HIS A 27 5.61 0.13 -7.92
CA HIS A 27 5.36 -1.30 -8.08
C HIS A 27 6.62 -2.12 -8.43
N SER A 28 7.80 -1.51 -8.45
CA SER A 28 9.07 -2.17 -8.78
C SER A 28 9.36 -3.38 -7.87
N THR A 29 9.13 -3.24 -6.55
CA THR A 29 9.29 -4.33 -5.58
C THR A 29 8.40 -5.52 -5.94
N TRP A 30 7.12 -5.28 -6.28
CA TRP A 30 6.21 -6.34 -6.67
C TRP A 30 6.62 -7.02 -7.97
N ASN A 31 7.05 -6.24 -8.97
CA ASN A 31 7.57 -6.77 -10.22
C ASN A 31 8.80 -7.68 -9.99
N SER A 32 9.75 -7.26 -9.15
CA SER A 32 10.91 -8.10 -8.81
C SER A 32 10.53 -9.40 -8.08
N LEU A 33 9.54 -9.34 -7.18
CA LEU A 33 9.02 -10.52 -6.50
C LEU A 33 8.36 -11.49 -7.48
N LEU A 34 7.56 -10.98 -8.43
CA LEU A 34 6.95 -11.81 -9.46
C LEU A 34 8.00 -12.52 -10.31
N GLN A 35 9.01 -11.80 -10.79
CA GLN A 35 10.09 -12.39 -11.59
C GLN A 35 10.89 -13.46 -10.83
N LYS A 36 10.98 -13.34 -9.50
CA LYS A 36 11.74 -14.27 -8.67
C LYS A 36 10.94 -15.50 -8.22
N TYR A 37 9.64 -15.34 -7.99
CA TYR A 37 8.82 -16.35 -7.30
C TYR A 37 7.63 -16.85 -8.10
N VAL A 38 7.48 -16.43 -9.35
CA VAL A 38 6.51 -16.97 -10.30
C VAL A 38 7.27 -17.58 -11.48
N SER A 39 6.95 -18.84 -11.79
CA SER A 39 7.57 -19.51 -12.94
C SER A 39 7.04 -18.94 -14.26
N GLU A 40 7.73 -19.23 -15.37
CA GLU A 40 7.26 -18.87 -16.71
C GLU A 40 5.87 -19.46 -17.04
N ALA A 41 5.49 -20.57 -16.41
CA ALA A 41 4.18 -21.19 -16.52
C ALA A 41 3.11 -20.54 -15.62
N GLY A 42 3.44 -19.48 -14.88
CA GLY A 42 2.54 -18.78 -13.97
C GLY A 42 2.35 -19.46 -12.61
N VAL A 43 3.18 -20.44 -12.26
CA VAL A 43 3.08 -21.14 -10.96
C VAL A 43 3.73 -20.29 -9.87
N VAL A 44 2.95 -19.92 -8.86
CA VAL A 44 3.38 -19.05 -7.75
C VAL A 44 3.99 -19.87 -6.61
N ASN A 45 5.18 -19.48 -6.14
CA ASN A 45 5.80 -20.04 -4.95
C ASN A 45 5.26 -19.38 -3.66
N TYR A 46 4.06 -19.78 -3.23
CA TYR A 46 3.40 -19.22 -2.04
C TYR A 46 4.23 -19.35 -0.76
N SER A 47 4.98 -20.44 -0.60
CA SER A 47 5.85 -20.64 0.56
C SER A 47 6.96 -19.59 0.65
N ALA A 48 7.53 -19.19 -0.49
CA ALA A 48 8.52 -18.12 -0.52
C ALA A 48 7.91 -16.75 -0.21
N PHE A 49 6.72 -16.45 -0.73
CA PHE A 49 6.01 -15.21 -0.41
C PHE A 49 5.62 -15.12 1.07
N LYS A 50 5.23 -16.25 1.70
CA LYS A 50 4.80 -16.29 3.10
C LYS A 50 5.84 -15.74 4.08
N THR A 51 7.12 -15.95 3.81
CA THR A 51 8.22 -15.53 4.68
C THR A 51 8.98 -14.30 4.15
N ASN A 52 8.58 -13.77 2.99
CA ASN A 52 9.28 -12.66 2.34
C ASN A 52 8.88 -11.30 2.95
N LYS A 53 9.85 -10.60 3.55
CA LYS A 53 9.64 -9.28 4.17
C LYS A 53 9.31 -8.18 3.16
N GLU A 54 9.88 -8.22 1.96
CA GLU A 54 9.61 -7.22 0.92
C GLU A 54 8.16 -7.33 0.44
N PHE A 55 7.62 -8.54 0.36
CA PHE A 55 6.20 -8.75 0.06
C PHE A 55 5.31 -8.16 1.16
N GLN A 56 5.62 -8.39 2.44
CA GLN A 56 4.85 -7.81 3.54
C GLN A 56 4.91 -6.28 3.52
N ASN A 57 6.08 -5.70 3.26
CA ASN A 57 6.24 -4.25 3.11
C ASN A 57 5.43 -3.72 1.92
N TYR A 58 5.43 -4.43 0.79
CA TYR A 58 4.65 -4.05 -0.37
C TYR A 58 3.14 -4.07 -0.08
N ILE A 59 2.64 -5.07 0.63
CA ILE A 59 1.24 -5.11 1.10
C ILE A 59 0.92 -3.89 1.96
N LEU A 60 1.81 -3.49 2.87
CA LEU A 60 1.62 -2.29 3.70
C LEU A 60 1.59 -1.01 2.86
N THR A 61 2.51 -0.86 1.89
CA THR A 61 2.55 0.28 0.97
C THR A 61 1.24 0.42 0.20
N ILE A 62 0.76 -0.68 -0.39
CA ILE A 62 -0.50 -0.66 -1.13
C ILE A 62 -1.69 -0.43 -0.19
N SER A 63 -1.72 -1.04 0.99
CA SER A 63 -2.80 -0.81 1.97
C SER A 63 -2.89 0.65 2.44
N GLY A 64 -1.77 1.38 2.45
CA GLY A 64 -1.69 2.77 2.88
C GLY A 64 -1.88 3.80 1.77
N SER A 65 -1.93 3.38 0.49
CA SER A 65 -2.10 4.27 -0.66
C SER A 65 -3.47 4.03 -1.29
N HIS A 66 -4.20 5.08 -1.62
CA HIS A 66 -5.54 4.95 -2.20
C HIS A 66 -5.66 5.88 -3.40
N PRO A 67 -6.06 5.37 -4.58
CA PRO A 67 -6.23 6.22 -5.74
C PRO A 67 -7.21 7.36 -5.46
N ASP A 68 -6.80 8.59 -5.78
CA ASP A 68 -7.62 9.78 -5.66
C ASP A 68 -7.73 10.52 -7.01
N ASP A 69 -8.47 11.63 -7.05
CA ASP A 69 -8.74 12.37 -8.28
C ASP A 69 -7.52 13.05 -8.92
N SER A 70 -6.41 13.18 -8.19
CA SER A 70 -5.14 13.68 -8.74
C SER A 70 -4.41 12.66 -9.61
N TRP A 71 -4.72 11.36 -9.47
CA TRP A 71 -4.06 10.31 -10.23
C TRP A 71 -4.63 10.21 -11.66
N SER A 72 -3.74 9.96 -12.62
CA SER A 72 -4.15 9.65 -13.99
C SER A 72 -4.93 8.34 -14.04
N ARG A 73 -5.75 8.16 -15.07
CA ARG A 73 -6.49 6.91 -15.31
C ARG A 73 -5.56 5.68 -15.27
N ASP A 74 -4.38 5.80 -15.85
CA ASP A 74 -3.42 4.69 -15.94
C ASP A 74 -2.77 4.39 -14.59
N GLN A 75 -2.51 5.40 -13.75
CA GLN A 75 -2.04 5.21 -12.38
C GLN A 75 -3.09 4.47 -11.54
N LYS A 76 -4.37 4.88 -11.64
CA LYS A 76 -5.48 4.19 -10.97
C LYS A 76 -5.59 2.73 -11.42
N MET A 77 -5.49 2.49 -12.73
CA MET A 77 -5.56 1.15 -13.31
C MET A 77 -4.41 0.26 -12.83
N ALA A 78 -3.17 0.77 -12.90
CA ALA A 78 -1.99 0.05 -12.43
C ALA A 78 -2.10 -0.32 -10.95
N TYR A 79 -2.57 0.61 -10.12
CA TYR A 79 -2.82 0.34 -8.71
C TYR A 79 -3.80 -0.81 -8.52
N TRP A 80 -5.00 -0.75 -9.14
CA TRP A 80 -6.03 -1.76 -8.90
C TRP A 80 -5.62 -3.16 -9.37
N ILE A 81 -4.96 -3.26 -10.52
CA ILE A 81 -4.45 -4.55 -11.03
C ILE A 81 -3.43 -5.15 -10.07
N ASN A 82 -2.45 -4.33 -9.65
CA ASN A 82 -1.38 -4.81 -8.78
C ASN A 82 -1.89 -5.11 -7.36
N ALA A 83 -2.79 -4.30 -6.83
CA ALA A 83 -3.42 -4.53 -5.54
C ALA A 83 -4.21 -5.85 -5.55
N TYR A 84 -5.09 -6.04 -6.53
CA TYR A 84 -5.87 -7.28 -6.67
C TYR A 84 -4.96 -8.52 -6.70
N ASN A 85 -3.92 -8.52 -7.53
CA ASN A 85 -3.01 -9.66 -7.65
C ASN A 85 -2.23 -9.92 -6.35
N ALA A 86 -1.68 -8.88 -5.73
CA ALA A 86 -0.89 -9.04 -4.51
C ALA A 86 -1.74 -9.49 -3.31
N PHE A 87 -2.94 -8.93 -3.15
CA PHE A 87 -3.87 -9.36 -2.10
C PHE A 87 -4.44 -10.75 -2.36
N THR A 88 -4.58 -11.20 -3.61
CA THR A 88 -4.93 -12.59 -3.91
C THR A 88 -3.84 -13.55 -3.42
N VAL A 89 -2.57 -13.24 -3.68
CA VAL A 89 -1.44 -14.04 -3.15
C VAL A 89 -1.45 -14.03 -1.62
N LYS A 90 -1.69 -12.87 -1.00
CA LYS A 90 -1.81 -12.76 0.46
C LYS A 90 -2.94 -13.64 1.00
N LEU A 91 -4.13 -13.56 0.40
CA LEU A 91 -5.31 -14.32 0.79
C LEU A 91 -5.02 -15.84 0.77
N ILE A 92 -4.36 -16.33 -0.28
CA ILE A 92 -3.98 -17.73 -0.38
C ILE A 92 -3.03 -18.11 0.76
N ILE A 93 -1.98 -17.32 1.00
CA ILE A 93 -0.96 -17.58 2.02
C ILE A 93 -1.56 -17.62 3.43
N ASP A 94 -2.45 -16.67 3.73
CA ASP A 94 -3.11 -16.55 5.03
C ASP A 94 -3.99 -17.78 5.35
N ASN A 95 -4.48 -18.47 4.32
CA ASN A 95 -5.40 -19.61 4.44
C ASN A 95 -4.74 -20.98 4.16
N MET A 96 -3.41 -21.05 4.03
CA MET A 96 -2.73 -22.35 3.83
C MET A 96 -2.75 -23.24 5.09
N PRO A 97 -2.87 -24.58 4.95
CA PRO A 97 -2.97 -25.34 3.71
C PRO A 97 -4.38 -25.24 3.10
N LEU A 98 -4.43 -25.01 1.79
CA LEU A 98 -5.66 -24.78 1.04
C LEU A 98 -5.66 -25.63 -0.22
N ARG A 99 -6.81 -26.25 -0.54
CA ARG A 99 -6.97 -27.06 -1.75
C ARG A 99 -7.44 -26.25 -2.95
N SER A 100 -8.33 -25.29 -2.74
CA SER A 100 -8.83 -24.36 -3.76
C SER A 100 -9.04 -22.97 -3.17
N ILE A 101 -8.75 -21.92 -3.93
CA ILE A 101 -9.12 -20.54 -3.53
C ILE A 101 -10.63 -20.36 -3.36
N LYS A 102 -11.45 -21.22 -3.97
CA LYS A 102 -12.91 -21.24 -3.80
C LYS A 102 -13.37 -21.78 -2.45
N ASP A 103 -12.45 -22.37 -1.68
CA ASP A 103 -12.73 -22.91 -0.35
C ASP A 103 -12.48 -21.85 0.76
N ILE A 104 -12.16 -20.59 0.37
CA ILE A 104 -12.02 -19.42 1.26
C ILE A 104 -13.35 -18.68 1.36
#